data_AF-A0A2Z2KPY7-F1
#
_entry.id   AF-A0A2Z2KPY7-F1
#
_cell.length_a   1.000
_cell.length_b   1.000
_cell.length_c   1.000
_cell.angle_alpha   90.00
_cell.angle_beta   90.00
_cell.angle_gamma   90.00
#
_symmetry.space_group_name_H-M   'P 1'
#
loop_
_entity.id
_entity.type
_entity.pdbx_description
1 polymer ?
#
loop_
_entity_poly.entity_id
_entity_poly.type
_entity_poly.pdbx_seq_one_letter_code
_entity_poly.pdbx_strand_id
1 'polypeptide(L)'
;MYLMISLFDDSIYGWYALDIAIAATHAVWWGSPADDRKSKNEFTKQFLKEFLTGYFKHNDLDTYWVRQIPMFMDYRNICSYFWWLNSWDGDESRLSEFQQTAITQAINLIHNGQMFDGCDIQL
;
A
#
# COMPACT_ATOMS: atom_id res chain seq x y z
N MET A 1 5.29 24.29 -9.92
CA MET A 1 4.23 23.73 -9.06
C MET A 1 4.89 23.28 -7.77
N TYR A 2 4.47 23.80 -6.61
CA TYR A 2 4.98 23.36 -5.32
C TYR A 2 3.95 22.42 -4.69
N LEU A 3 4.39 21.26 -4.20
CA LEU A 3 3.57 20.35 -3.42
C LEU A 3 3.68 20.75 -1.94
N MET A 4 2.57 20.94 -1.26
CA MET A 4 2.52 21.13 0.19
C MET A 4 1.86 19.91 0.80
N ILE A 5 2.55 19.22 1.71
CA ILE A 5 2.01 18.07 2.45
C ILE A 5 1.45 18.61 3.77
N SER A 6 0.24 18.19 4.12
CA SER A 6 -0.46 18.51 5.36
C SER A 6 -1.08 17.23 5.93
N LEU A 7 -1.32 17.18 7.25
CA LEU A 7 -1.71 15.99 8.06
C LEU A 7 -0.49 15.14 8.48
N PHE A 8 0.09 15.50 9.63
CA PHE A 8 1.30 14.87 10.20
C PHE A 8 1.02 14.05 11.48
N ASP A 9 -0.24 13.81 11.82
CA ASP A 9 -0.65 13.17 13.08
C ASP A 9 -0.10 11.73 13.23
N ASP A 10 0.15 11.05 12.10
CA ASP A 10 0.73 9.71 12.02
C ASP A 10 2.23 9.71 11.66
N SER A 11 2.94 10.84 11.81
CA SER A 11 4.38 10.90 11.50
C SER A 11 5.18 10.09 12.49
N ILE A 12 6.01 9.19 11.98
CA ILE A 12 6.86 8.33 12.79
C ILE A 12 8.29 8.32 12.24
N TYR A 13 9.26 7.95 13.08
CA TYR A 13 10.58 7.58 12.59
C TYR A 13 10.49 6.26 11.83
N GLY A 14 10.89 6.27 10.56
CA GLY A 14 10.81 5.11 9.67
C GLY A 14 11.86 5.14 8.57
N TRP A 15 11.89 4.09 7.75
CA TRP A 15 12.77 4.01 6.58
C TRP A 15 12.18 4.82 5.42
N TYR A 16 13.03 5.47 4.62
CA TYR A 16 12.56 6.17 3.42
C TYR A 16 11.78 5.26 2.45
N ALA A 17 12.18 3.98 2.34
CA ALA A 17 11.44 3.01 1.55
C ALA A 17 10.02 2.74 2.07
N LEU A 18 9.79 2.87 3.38
CA LEU A 18 8.46 2.77 3.98
C LEU A 18 7.59 3.97 3.59
N ASP A 19 8.12 5.19 3.63
CA ASP A 19 7.39 6.39 3.20
C ASP A 19 6.97 6.30 1.72
N ILE A 20 7.89 5.85 0.86
CA ILE A 20 7.61 5.61 -0.56
C ILE A 20 6.54 4.53 -0.75
N ALA A 21 6.65 3.43 0.01
CA ALA A 21 5.67 2.35 -0.03
C ALA A 21 4.28 2.82 0.40
N ILE A 22 4.16 3.63 1.46
CA ILE A 22 2.87 4.18 1.91
C ILE A 22 2.26 5.06 0.80
N ALA A 23 3.06 5.91 0.16
CA ALA A 23 2.61 6.73 -0.96
C ALA A 23 2.13 5.86 -2.15
N ALA A 24 2.89 4.82 -2.50
CA ALA A 24 2.52 3.89 -3.57
C ALA A 24 1.25 3.08 -3.25
N THR A 25 1.12 2.56 -2.03
CA THR A 25 -0.08 1.84 -1.59
C THR A 25 -1.33 2.71 -1.73
N HIS A 26 -1.28 3.96 -1.28
CA HIS A 26 -2.42 4.88 -1.45
C HIS A 26 -2.67 5.25 -2.91
N ALA A 27 -1.62 5.40 -3.73
CA ALA A 27 -1.79 5.63 -5.16
C ALA A 27 -2.51 4.46 -5.83
N VAL A 28 -2.22 3.21 -5.45
CA VAL A 28 -2.90 2.02 -5.98
C VAL A 28 -4.37 1.99 -5.56
N TRP A 29 -4.67 2.25 -4.29
CA TRP A 29 -6.05 2.22 -3.79
C TRP A 29 -6.96 3.25 -4.48
N TRP A 30 -6.45 4.44 -4.74
CA TRP A 30 -7.27 5.55 -5.25
C TRP A 30 -7.09 5.83 -6.74
N GLY A 31 -6.01 5.33 -7.35
CA GLY A 31 -5.60 5.68 -8.70
C GLY A 31 -5.53 4.52 -9.69
N SER A 32 -5.64 3.26 -9.24
CA SER A 32 -5.65 2.12 -10.16
C SER A 32 -6.87 2.18 -11.09
N PRO A 33 -6.69 2.02 -12.42
CA PRO A 33 -7.78 2.15 -13.40
C PRO A 33 -8.75 0.97 -13.39
N ALA A 34 -8.36 -0.15 -12.77
CA ALA A 34 -9.17 -1.35 -12.65
C ALA A 34 -8.89 -2.06 -11.32
N ASP A 35 -9.86 -2.87 -10.90
CA ASP A 35 -9.83 -3.53 -9.60
C ASP A 35 -9.10 -4.88 -9.58
N ASP A 36 -8.79 -5.44 -10.74
CA ASP A 36 -8.10 -6.72 -10.82
C ASP A 36 -6.61 -6.62 -10.43
N ARG A 37 -6.10 -7.70 -9.84
CA ARG A 37 -4.72 -7.81 -9.34
C ARG A 37 -3.67 -7.45 -10.38
N LYS A 38 -3.84 -7.91 -11.63
CA LYS A 38 -2.84 -7.69 -12.68
C LYS A 38 -2.74 -6.21 -13.02
N SER A 39 -3.88 -5.55 -13.19
CA SER A 39 -3.93 -4.10 -13.45
C SER A 39 -3.33 -3.29 -12.30
N LYS A 40 -3.63 -3.65 -11.04
CA LYS A 40 -3.03 -3.00 -9.86
C LYS A 40 -1.51 -3.16 -9.81
N ASN A 41 -0.99 -4.35 -10.10
CA ASN A 41 0.46 -4.59 -10.15
C ASN A 41 1.14 -3.76 -11.25
N GLU A 42 0.56 -3.69 -12.45
CA GLU A 42 1.12 -2.87 -13.53
C GLU A 42 1.04 -1.37 -13.25
N PHE A 43 -0.07 -0.90 -12.67
CA PHE A 43 -0.19 0.48 -12.20
C PHE A 43 0.90 0.80 -11.18
N THR A 44 1.13 -0.09 -10.21
CA THR A 44 2.15 0.11 -9.16
C THR A 44 3.55 0.25 -9.76
N LYS A 45 3.92 -0.62 -10.70
CA LYS A 45 5.22 -0.53 -11.39
C LYS A 45 5.38 0.81 -12.10
N GLN A 46 4.35 1.26 -12.82
CA GLN A 46 4.41 2.53 -13.53
C GLN A 46 4.49 3.72 -12.57
N PHE A 47 3.70 3.70 -11.49
CA PHE A 47 3.76 4.73 -10.45
C PHE A 47 5.15 4.82 -9.81
N LEU A 48 5.69 3.69 -9.34
CA LEU A 48 6.99 3.66 -8.67
C LEU A 48 8.14 4.03 -9.58
N LYS A 49 8.09 3.66 -10.86
CA LYS A 49 9.08 4.08 -11.86
C LYS A 49 9.15 5.60 -11.97
N GLU A 50 8.03 6.27 -12.15
CA GLU A 50 8.00 7.74 -12.28
C GLU A 50 8.35 8.42 -10.96
N PHE A 51 7.83 7.90 -9.84
CA PHE A 51 8.10 8.43 -8.50
C PHE A 51 9.60 8.35 -8.17
N LEU A 52 10.22 7.19 -8.31
CA LEU A 52 11.64 6.97 -8.00
C LEU A 52 12.55 7.76 -8.96
N THR A 53 12.16 7.89 -10.23
CA THR A 53 12.89 8.76 -11.19
C THR A 53 12.93 10.21 -10.72
N GLY A 54 11.86 10.71 -10.08
CA GLY A 54 11.85 12.02 -9.44
C GLY A 54 12.66 12.06 -8.15
N TYR A 55 12.48 11.07 -7.28
CA TYR A 55 13.14 10.98 -5.98
C TYR A 55 14.67 10.99 -6.11
N PHE A 56 15.21 10.19 -7.05
CA PHE A 56 16.65 10.06 -7.29
C PHE A 56 17.33 11.32 -7.83
N LYS A 57 16.57 12.35 -8.22
CA LYS A 57 17.15 13.66 -8.58
C LYS A 57 17.57 14.46 -7.35
N HIS A 58 17.07 14.10 -6.17
CA HIS A 58 17.23 14.88 -4.94
C HIS A 58 17.80 14.07 -3.77
N ASN A 59 17.63 12.75 -3.76
CA ASN A 59 18.09 11.86 -2.69
C ASN A 59 18.59 10.53 -3.25
N ASP A 60 19.54 9.90 -2.57
CA ASP A 60 19.98 8.54 -2.87
C ASP A 60 19.26 7.52 -2.00
N LEU A 61 18.98 6.35 -2.56
CA LEU A 61 18.42 5.21 -1.83
C LEU A 61 19.08 3.94 -2.35
N ASP A 62 19.66 3.14 -1.45
CA ASP A 62 20.32 1.90 -1.82
C ASP A 62 19.34 0.95 -2.53
N THR A 63 19.82 0.24 -3.55
CA THR A 63 19.03 -0.75 -4.29
C THR A 63 18.41 -1.83 -3.41
N TYR A 64 19.02 -2.18 -2.28
CA TYR A 64 18.45 -3.04 -1.25
C TYR A 64 17.11 -2.50 -0.76
N TRP A 65 17.05 -1.20 -0.43
CA TRP A 65 15.86 -0.54 0.08
C TRP A 65 14.79 -0.36 -1.00
N VAL A 66 15.18 -0.10 -2.25
CA VAL A 66 14.25 -0.09 -3.39
C VAL A 66 13.52 -1.44 -3.49
N ARG A 67 14.25 -2.54 -3.36
CA ARG A 67 13.66 -3.90 -3.39
C ARG A 67 12.78 -4.22 -2.19
N GLN A 68 12.87 -3.46 -1.09
CA GLN A 68 11.99 -3.63 0.07
C GLN A 68 10.64 -2.92 -0.09
N ILE A 69 10.48 -2.01 -1.06
CA ILE A 69 9.26 -1.22 -1.24
C ILE A 69 8.01 -2.12 -1.34
N PRO A 70 7.97 -3.19 -2.17
CA PRO A 70 6.76 -4.02 -2.27
C PRO A 70 6.40 -4.73 -0.95
N MET A 71 7.41 -5.12 -0.17
CA MET A 71 7.20 -5.70 1.16
C MET A 71 6.65 -4.67 2.16
N PHE A 72 7.13 -3.43 2.12
CA PHE A 72 6.55 -2.35 2.93
C PHE A 72 5.13 -1.96 2.49
N MET A 73 4.82 -2.08 1.19
CA MET A 73 3.46 -1.87 0.69
C MET A 73 2.51 -2.94 1.25
N ASP A 74 2.95 -4.19 1.26
CA ASP A 74 2.22 -5.31 1.85
C ASP A 74 1.98 -5.11 3.35
N TYR A 75 3.05 -4.73 4.08
CA TYR A 75 2.96 -4.33 5.49
C TYR A 75 1.92 -3.22 5.74
N ARG A 76 1.88 -2.19 4.89
CA ARG A 76 0.90 -1.10 5.02
C ARG A 76 -0.53 -1.58 4.81
N ASN A 77 -0.77 -2.51 3.88
CA ASN A 77 -2.10 -3.11 3.69
C ASN A 77 -2.54 -3.90 4.93
N ILE A 78 -1.64 -4.68 5.54
CA ILE A 78 -1.91 -5.39 6.81
C ILE A 78 -2.24 -4.41 7.94
N CYS A 79 -1.46 -3.33 8.09
CA CYS A 79 -1.74 -2.31 9.11
C CYS A 79 -3.13 -1.68 8.93
N SER A 80 -3.51 -1.44 7.67
CA SER A 80 -4.79 -0.81 7.33
C SER A 80 -5.97 -1.75 7.59
N TYR A 81 -5.77 -3.04 7.34
CA TYR A 81 -6.72 -4.08 7.74
C TYR A 81 -6.95 -4.09 9.26
N PHE A 82 -5.89 -4.06 10.07
CA PHE A 82 -6.03 -3.99 11.53
C PHE A 82 -6.66 -2.69 12.02
N TRP A 83 -6.29 -1.55 11.42
CA TRP A 83 -6.88 -0.26 11.75
C TRP A 83 -8.40 -0.25 11.51
N TRP A 84 -8.84 -0.81 10.39
CA TRP A 84 -10.25 -0.91 10.04
C TRP A 84 -11.03 -1.82 11.02
N LEU A 85 -10.40 -2.90 11.51
CA LEU A 85 -10.99 -3.78 12.52
C LEU A 85 -11.01 -3.19 13.94
N ASN A 86 -10.21 -2.17 14.25
CA ASN A 86 -10.10 -1.64 15.61
C ASN A 86 -11.42 -1.08 16.16
N SER A 87 -12.32 -0.65 15.28
CA SER A 87 -13.67 -0.20 15.64
C SER A 87 -14.76 -1.27 15.50
N TRP A 88 -14.40 -2.50 15.11
CA TRP A 88 -15.37 -3.58 14.92
C TRP A 88 -15.71 -4.25 16.26
N ASP A 89 -17.00 -4.42 16.51
CA ASP A 89 -17.56 -5.00 17.74
C ASP A 89 -17.75 -6.52 17.66
N GLY A 90 -17.33 -7.15 16.56
CA GLY A 90 -17.48 -8.58 16.30
C GLY A 90 -18.85 -8.97 15.72
N ASP A 91 -19.76 -8.03 15.49
CA ASP A 91 -21.05 -8.29 14.87
C ASP A 91 -20.95 -8.17 13.34
N GLU A 92 -20.82 -9.30 12.65
CA GLU A 92 -20.73 -9.35 11.18
C GLU A 92 -21.97 -8.79 10.49
N SER A 93 -23.14 -8.83 11.15
CA SER A 93 -24.41 -8.36 10.57
C SER A 93 -24.45 -6.84 10.34
N ARG A 94 -23.54 -6.10 10.99
CA ARG A 94 -23.41 -4.64 10.88
C ARG A 94 -22.48 -4.21 9.75
N LEU A 95 -21.77 -5.14 9.13
CA LEU A 95 -20.85 -4.88 8.04
C LEU A 95 -21.61 -4.86 6.72
N SER A 96 -21.28 -3.91 5.84
CA SER A 96 -21.77 -3.94 4.47
C SER A 96 -21.17 -5.13 3.71
N GLU A 97 -21.83 -5.57 2.63
CA GLU A 97 -21.34 -6.65 1.78
C GLU A 97 -19.91 -6.37 1.25
N PHE A 98 -19.63 -5.10 0.92
CA PHE A 98 -18.30 -4.66 0.52
C PHE A 98 -17.27 -4.86 1.64
N GLN A 99 -17.61 -4.48 2.87
CA GLN A 99 -16.73 -4.63 4.03
C GLN A 99 -16.46 -6.10 4.34
N GLN A 100 -17.50 -6.94 4.34
CA GLN A 100 -17.37 -8.39 4.54
C GLN A 100 -16.47 -9.02 3.47
N THR A 101 -16.64 -8.62 2.21
CA THR A 101 -15.82 -9.09 1.09
C THR A 101 -14.36 -8.68 1.26
N ALA A 102 -14.11 -7.41 1.60
CA ALA A 102 -12.77 -6.88 1.81
C ALA A 102 -12.04 -7.59 2.97
N ILE A 103 -12.73 -7.83 4.09
CA ILE A 103 -12.18 -8.62 5.21
C ILE A 103 -11.83 -10.02 4.76
N THR A 104 -12.78 -10.71 4.12
CA THR A 104 -12.63 -12.11 3.73
C THR A 104 -11.45 -12.27 2.77
N GLN A 105 -11.31 -11.34 1.82
CA GLN A 105 -10.18 -11.29 0.91
C GLN A 105 -8.85 -11.06 1.65
N ALA A 106 -8.79 -10.09 2.57
CA ALA A 106 -7.60 -9.82 3.36
C ALA A 106 -7.18 -11.03 4.22
N ILE A 107 -8.13 -11.69 4.89
CA ILE A 107 -7.87 -12.91 5.67
C ILE A 107 -7.30 -14.02 4.78
N ASN A 108 -7.91 -14.26 3.61
CA ASN A 108 -7.45 -15.29 2.69
C ASN A 108 -6.03 -15.03 2.20
N LEU A 109 -5.70 -13.78 1.88
CA LEU A 109 -4.35 -13.39 1.46
C LEU A 109 -3.33 -13.62 2.58
N ILE A 110 -3.60 -13.10 3.78
CA ILE A 110 -2.72 -13.22 4.95
C ILE A 110 -2.50 -14.69 5.33
N HIS A 111 -3.58 -15.48 5.40
CA HIS A 111 -3.51 -16.90 5.76
C HIS A 111 -2.66 -17.71 4.77
N ASN A 112 -2.75 -17.39 3.47
CA ASN A 112 -2.02 -18.09 2.42
C ASN A 112 -0.60 -17.52 2.18
N GLY A 113 -0.18 -16.51 2.95
CA GLY A 113 1.10 -15.83 2.74
C GLY A 113 1.21 -15.14 1.38
N GLN A 114 0.07 -14.75 0.80
CA GLN A 114 0.01 -14.05 -0.48
C GLN A 114 0.02 -12.55 -0.25
N MET A 115 0.82 -11.84 -1.05
CA MET A 115 0.85 -10.39 -1.02
C MET A 115 -0.48 -9.78 -1.49
N PHE A 116 -0.82 -8.61 -0.94
CA PHE A 116 -1.96 -7.80 -1.39
C PHE A 116 -1.80 -7.34 -2.85
N ASP A 117 -2.91 -6.99 -3.48
CA ASP A 117 -2.92 -6.49 -4.85
C ASP A 117 -2.08 -5.20 -4.96
N GLY A 118 -1.29 -5.08 -6.02
CA GLY A 118 -0.30 -4.02 -6.20
C GLY A 118 1.07 -4.33 -5.59
N CYS A 119 1.18 -5.30 -4.67
CA CYS A 119 2.42 -5.57 -3.94
C CYS A 119 3.27 -6.69 -4.57
N ASP A 120 2.67 -7.54 -5.42
CA ASP A 120 3.36 -8.65 -6.08
C ASP A 120 4.07 -8.18 -7.36
N ILE A 121 5.17 -7.44 -7.17
CA ILE A 121 5.95 -6.79 -8.23
C ILE A 121 7.45 -6.92 -7.96
N GLN A 122 8.24 -6.78 -9.04
CA GLN A 122 9.69 -6.65 -8.98
C GLN A 122 10.08 -5.27 -9.50
N LEU A 123 11.00 -4.60 -8.79
CA LEU A 123 11.52 -3.26 -9.07
C LEU A 123 12.99 -3.31 -9.47
#